data_AF-A0A495KAG6-F1
#
_entry.id   AF-A0A495KAG6-F1
#
_cell.length_a   1.000
_cell.length_b   1.000
_cell.length_c   1.000
_cell.angle_alpha   90.00
_cell.angle_beta   90.00
_cell.angle_gamma   90.00
#
_symmetry.space_group_name_H-M   'P 1'
#
loop_
_entity.id
_entity.type
_entity.pdbx_description
1 polymer ?
#
loop_
_entity_poly.entity_id
_entity_poly.type
_entity_poly.pdbx_seq_one_letter_code
_entity_poly.pdbx_strand_id
1 'polypeptide(L)'
;MEHHHRERPGTLRRVWQVLHVIATIMIPWVLVAYYFGSHTQTITEEARLVADFHMIAAIAASALLLSTTGLRLSGRSVAATVPFAIIWAITLAFSVTQIREYGDQFRCDAELCMPGFGLFLTVVPFAIVVTFAVLGSAAFSVATRRADDWSFQASSRAT
;
A
#
# COMPACT_ATOMS: atom_id res chain seq x y z
N MET A 1 40.27 -15.86 -1.38
CA MET A 1 39.70 -14.70 -2.11
C MET A 1 38.21 -14.68 -1.82
N GLU A 2 37.81 -14.06 -0.71
CA GLU A 2 36.40 -13.86 -0.37
C GLU A 2 36.19 -12.35 -0.22
N HIS A 3 35.72 -11.72 -1.29
CA HIS A 3 35.22 -10.36 -1.23
C HIS A 3 33.86 -10.38 -0.54
N HIS A 4 33.85 -10.39 0.80
CA HIS A 4 32.65 -10.04 1.53
C HIS A 4 32.34 -8.55 1.27
N HIS A 5 31.42 -8.31 0.33
CA HIS A 5 30.73 -7.05 0.18
C HIS A 5 30.07 -6.69 1.52
N ARG A 6 30.77 -5.88 2.31
CA ARG A 6 30.22 -5.23 3.48
C ARG A 6 29.25 -4.17 2.97
N GLU A 7 28.03 -4.59 2.62
CA GLU A 7 26.96 -3.68 2.28
C GLU A 7 26.80 -2.71 3.45
N ARG A 8 27.05 -1.42 3.19
CA ARG A 8 26.88 -0.40 4.23
C ARG A 8 25.41 -0.48 4.68
N PRO A 9 25.12 -0.63 5.97
CA PRO A 9 23.74 -0.76 6.47
C PRO A 9 22.81 0.39 6.03
N GLY A 10 23.38 1.55 5.67
CA GLY A 10 22.65 2.68 5.08
C GLY A 10 22.18 2.49 3.64
N THR A 11 22.84 1.67 2.82
CA THR A 11 22.47 1.46 1.40
C THR A 11 21.28 0.51 1.28
N LEU A 12 21.33 -0.63 1.97
CA LEU A 12 20.22 -1.59 2.02
C LEU A 12 18.93 -0.96 2.53
N ARG A 13 19.02 -0.17 3.61
CA ARG A 13 17.86 0.54 4.15
C ARG A 13 17.26 1.52 3.15
N ARG A 14 18.08 2.26 2.39
CA ARG A 14 17.59 3.19 1.35
C ARG A 14 16.91 2.44 0.21
N VAL A 15 17.49 1.34 -0.25
CA VAL A 15 16.88 0.49 -1.28
C VAL A 15 15.52 -0.02 -0.80
N TRP A 16 15.44 -0.52 0.44
CA TRP A 16 14.17 -0.96 1.04
C TRP A 16 13.13 0.16 1.13
N GLN A 17 13.53 1.37 1.53
CA GLN A 17 12.63 2.54 1.56
C GLN A 17 12.08 2.88 0.17
N VAL A 18 12.95 2.90 -0.85
CA VAL A 18 12.54 3.18 -2.23
C VAL A 18 11.59 2.11 -2.75
N LEU A 19 11.95 0.84 -2.57
CA LEU A 19 11.10 -0.29 -2.97
C LEU A 19 9.75 -0.26 -2.26
N HIS A 20 9.72 0.07 -0.96
CA HIS A 20 8.48 0.19 -0.21
C HIS A 20 7.57 1.27 -0.77
N VAL A 21 8.11 2.47 -1.04
CA VAL A 21 7.34 3.58 -1.63
C VAL A 21 6.80 3.20 -3.02
N ILE A 22 7.63 2.59 -3.87
CA ILE A 22 7.20 2.11 -5.18
C ILE A 22 6.08 1.07 -5.03
N ALA A 23 6.26 0.09 -4.15
CA ALA A 23 5.27 -0.96 -3.91
C ALA A 23 3.94 -0.40 -3.40
N THR A 24 3.98 0.57 -2.47
CA THR A 24 2.78 1.23 -1.95
C THR A 24 1.96 1.92 -3.04
N ILE A 25 2.60 2.50 -4.05
CA ILE A 25 1.90 3.15 -5.17
C ILE A 25 1.47 2.09 -6.21
N MET A 26 2.39 1.24 -6.62
CA MET A 26 2.19 0.35 -7.77
C MET A 26 1.22 -0.79 -7.49
N ILE A 27 1.20 -1.36 -6.28
CA ILE A 27 0.31 -2.49 -5.96
C ILE A 27 -1.18 -2.11 -6.18
N PRO A 28 -1.69 -0.99 -5.63
CA PRO A 28 -3.06 -0.57 -5.92
C PRO A 28 -3.35 -0.42 -7.41
N TRP A 29 -2.44 0.17 -8.20
CA TRP A 29 -2.63 0.33 -9.64
C TRP A 29 -2.57 -0.98 -10.43
N VAL A 30 -1.72 -1.93 -10.00
CA VAL A 30 -1.70 -3.29 -10.57
C VAL A 30 -3.02 -4.00 -10.30
N LEU A 31 -3.59 -3.83 -9.10
CA LEU A 31 -4.91 -4.37 -8.78
C LEU A 31 -6.02 -3.72 -9.61
N VAL A 32 -5.98 -2.40 -9.81
CA VAL A 32 -6.88 -1.68 -10.73
C VAL A 32 -6.79 -2.29 -12.14
N ALA A 33 -5.58 -2.47 -12.67
CA ALA A 33 -5.36 -3.04 -13.99
C ALA A 33 -5.84 -4.49 -14.09
N TYR A 34 -5.63 -5.30 -13.04
CA TYR A 34 -6.13 -6.66 -12.95
C TYR A 34 -7.67 -6.70 -13.06
N TYR A 35 -8.37 -5.84 -12.30
CA TYR A 35 -9.83 -5.73 -12.33
C TYR A 35 -10.37 -5.30 -13.71
N PHE A 36 -9.76 -4.33 -14.37
CA PHE A 36 -10.20 -3.93 -15.72
C PHE A 36 -9.81 -4.94 -16.80
N GLY A 37 -8.76 -5.73 -16.58
CA GLY A 37 -8.31 -6.78 -17.50
C GLY A 37 -9.17 -8.05 -17.42
N SER A 38 -9.75 -8.36 -16.27
CA SER A 38 -10.62 -9.53 -16.09
C SER A 38 -11.94 -9.34 -16.85
N HIS A 39 -12.14 -10.12 -17.91
CA HIS A 39 -13.40 -10.20 -18.64
C HIS A 39 -14.26 -11.31 -18.04
N THR A 40 -15.18 -10.96 -17.15
CA THR A 40 -16.14 -11.90 -16.57
C THR A 40 -17.45 -11.85 -17.35
N GLN A 41 -18.00 -13.01 -17.73
CA GLN A 41 -19.24 -13.08 -18.52
C GLN A 41 -20.44 -13.57 -17.68
N THR A 42 -20.20 -14.01 -16.44
CA THR A 42 -21.24 -14.51 -15.53
C THR A 42 -21.07 -13.98 -14.11
N ILE A 43 -22.18 -13.90 -13.36
CA ILE A 43 -22.21 -13.37 -11.98
C ILE A 43 -21.37 -14.23 -11.02
N THR A 44 -21.36 -15.56 -11.22
CA THR A 44 -20.55 -16.48 -10.41
C THR A 44 -19.05 -16.32 -10.68
N GLU A 45 -18.65 -16.01 -11.92
CA GLU A 45 -17.27 -15.65 -12.24
C GLU A 45 -16.89 -14.29 -11.65
N GLU A 46 -17.80 -13.32 -11.62
CA GLU A 46 -17.55 -12.04 -10.93
C GLU A 46 -17.35 -12.22 -9.42
N ALA A 47 -18.13 -13.08 -8.75
CA ALA A 47 -17.94 -13.35 -7.34
C ALA A 47 -16.58 -14.01 -7.04
N ARG A 48 -16.17 -14.97 -7.86
CA ARG A 48 -14.83 -15.58 -7.76
C ARG A 48 -13.73 -14.56 -8.03
N LEU A 49 -13.90 -13.70 -9.03
CA LEU A 49 -12.97 -12.60 -9.31
C LEU A 49 -12.81 -11.70 -8.09
N VAL A 50 -13.90 -11.38 -7.38
CA VAL A 50 -13.86 -10.56 -6.15
C VAL A 50 -13.06 -11.25 -5.05
N ALA A 51 -13.29 -12.55 -4.84
CA ALA A 51 -12.55 -13.34 -3.87
C ALA A 51 -11.04 -13.40 -4.20
N ASP A 52 -10.69 -13.68 -5.46
CA ASP A 52 -9.31 -13.72 -5.94
C ASP A 52 -8.61 -12.36 -5.82
N PHE A 53 -9.32 -11.28 -6.21
CA PHE A 53 -8.85 -9.91 -6.06
C PHE A 53 -8.49 -9.63 -4.60
N HIS A 54 -9.41 -9.92 -3.67
CA HIS A 54 -9.19 -9.66 -2.25
C HIS A 54 -8.14 -10.58 -1.63
N MET A 55 -7.97 -11.79 -2.16
CA MET A 55 -6.86 -12.67 -1.75
C MET A 55 -5.51 -12.05 -2.09
N ILE A 56 -5.34 -11.55 -3.33
CA ILE A 56 -4.11 -10.84 -3.74
C ILE A 56 -3.92 -9.57 -2.92
N ALA A 57 -4.99 -8.80 -2.69
CA ALA A 57 -4.96 -7.59 -1.89
C ALA A 57 -4.58 -7.86 -0.42
N ALA A 58 -5.07 -8.95 0.18
CA ALA A 58 -4.73 -9.35 1.54
C ALA A 58 -3.25 -9.72 1.67
N ILE A 59 -2.71 -10.47 0.71
CA ILE A 59 -1.29 -10.83 0.67
C ILE A 59 -0.44 -9.56 0.57
N ALA A 60 -0.78 -8.66 -0.37
CA ALA A 60 -0.04 -7.44 -0.59
C ALA A 60 -0.12 -6.48 0.61
N ALA A 61 -1.30 -6.32 1.20
CA ALA A 61 -1.51 -5.51 2.41
C ALA A 61 -0.70 -6.06 3.60
N SER A 62 -0.66 -7.38 3.77
CA SER A 62 0.16 -8.02 4.81
C SER A 62 1.65 -7.72 4.62
N ALA A 63 2.16 -7.87 3.38
CA ALA A 63 3.54 -7.56 3.06
C ALA A 63 3.87 -6.08 3.30
N LEU A 64 2.99 -5.16 2.87
CA LEU A 64 3.16 -3.72 3.07
C LEU A 64 3.04 -3.31 4.55
N LEU A 65 2.19 -3.96 5.34
CA LEU A 65 2.08 -3.76 6.78
C LEU A 65 3.37 -4.15 7.51
N LEU A 66 3.89 -5.34 7.21
CA LEU A 66 5.16 -5.82 7.77
C LEU A 66 6.31 -4.91 7.35
N SER A 67 6.37 -4.54 6.07
CA SER A 67 7.39 -3.62 5.56
C SER A 67 7.29 -2.24 6.22
N THR A 68 6.08 -1.70 6.41
CA THR A 68 5.84 -0.43 7.09
C THR A 68 6.34 -0.48 8.53
N THR A 69 5.96 -1.54 9.25
CA THR A 69 6.34 -1.74 10.66
C THR A 69 7.86 -1.88 10.80
N GLY A 70 8.48 -2.70 9.95
CA GLY A 70 9.93 -2.90 9.96
C GLY A 70 10.71 -1.62 9.64
N LEU A 71 10.28 -0.84 8.62
CA LEU A 71 10.87 0.44 8.30
C LEU A 71 10.71 1.45 9.44
N ARG A 72 9.55 1.44 10.12
CA ARG A 72 9.26 2.31 11.26
C ARG A 72 10.13 1.99 12.47
N LEU A 73 10.32 0.70 12.79
CA LEU A 73 11.23 0.23 13.85
C LEU A 73 12.69 0.60 13.54
N SER A 74 13.05 0.65 12.26
CA SER A 74 14.39 1.04 11.80
C SER A 74 14.60 2.57 11.68
N GLY A 75 13.58 3.38 11.96
CA GLY A 75 13.62 4.85 12.01
C GLY A 75 12.56 5.54 11.15
N ARG A 76 12.67 6.87 10.95
CA ARG A 76 11.75 7.61 10.06
C ARG A 76 11.95 7.21 8.59
N SER A 77 10.85 7.06 7.87
CA SER A 77 10.80 6.81 6.43
C SER A 77 9.50 7.38 5.84
N VAL A 78 9.55 7.78 4.57
CA VAL A 78 8.36 8.16 3.78
C VAL A 78 7.48 6.93 3.60
N ALA A 79 6.16 7.12 3.61
CA ALA A 79 5.14 6.08 3.46
C ALA A 79 5.16 4.92 4.49
N ALA A 80 6.11 4.91 5.42
CA ALA A 80 6.17 3.95 6.52
C ALA A 80 5.91 4.66 7.86
N THR A 81 4.72 5.25 7.99
CA THR A 81 4.24 5.93 9.20
C THR A 81 3.09 5.15 9.84
N VAL A 82 2.72 5.52 11.07
CA VAL A 82 1.58 4.89 11.79
C VAL A 82 0.28 4.94 10.97
N PRO A 83 -0.09 6.07 10.32
CA PRO A 83 -1.23 6.11 9.42
C PRO A 83 -1.19 5.05 8.30
N PHE A 84 -0.03 4.81 7.67
CA PHE A 84 0.09 3.79 6.64
C PHE A 84 -0.06 2.38 7.21
N ALA A 85 0.50 2.10 8.39
CA ALA A 85 0.27 0.81 9.06
C ALA A 85 -1.23 0.57 9.32
N ILE A 86 -1.95 1.59 9.76
CA ILE A 86 -3.40 1.53 9.98
C ILE A 86 -4.13 1.24 8.66
N ILE A 87 -3.79 1.96 7.58
CA ILE A 87 -4.38 1.72 6.25
C ILE A 87 -4.20 0.26 5.83
N TRP A 88 -2.98 -0.29 5.91
CA TRP A 88 -2.73 -1.68 5.51
C TRP A 88 -3.46 -2.69 6.40
N ALA A 89 -3.55 -2.43 7.70
CA ALA A 89 -4.31 -3.28 8.62
C ALA A 89 -5.82 -3.28 8.29
N ILE A 90 -6.40 -2.11 7.98
CA ILE A 90 -7.80 -1.99 7.56
C ILE A 90 -8.02 -2.70 6.23
N THR A 91 -7.15 -2.48 5.23
CA THR A 91 -7.23 -3.15 3.92
C THR A 91 -7.15 -4.67 4.06
N LEU A 92 -6.27 -5.17 4.93
CA LEU A 92 -6.16 -6.59 5.22
C LEU A 92 -7.44 -7.14 5.86
N ALA A 93 -7.94 -6.49 6.92
CA ALA A 93 -9.15 -6.91 7.60
C ALA A 93 -10.35 -6.93 6.65
N PHE A 94 -10.53 -5.87 5.87
CA PHE A 94 -11.56 -5.77 4.84
C PHE A 94 -11.43 -6.88 3.79
N SER A 95 -10.22 -7.12 3.28
CA SER A 95 -10.01 -8.16 2.27
C SER A 95 -10.30 -9.56 2.81
N VAL A 96 -9.93 -9.85 4.06
CA VAL A 96 -10.28 -11.13 4.72
C VAL A 96 -11.80 -11.30 4.85
N THR A 97 -12.53 -10.23 5.20
CA THR A 97 -14.01 -10.31 5.25
C THR A 97 -14.61 -10.59 3.88
N GLN A 98 -14.10 -9.95 2.82
CA GLN A 98 -14.57 -10.14 1.45
C GLN A 98 -14.27 -11.56 0.94
N ILE A 99 -13.08 -12.11 1.20
CA ILE A 99 -12.74 -13.50 0.82
C ILE A 99 -13.72 -14.50 1.43
N ARG A 100 -14.11 -14.31 2.70
CA ARG A 100 -15.06 -15.21 3.37
C ARG A 100 -16.46 -15.11 2.78
N GLU A 101 -16.91 -13.89 2.49
CA GLU A 101 -18.24 -13.61 1.93
C GLU A 101 -18.39 -14.18 0.51
N TYR A 102 -17.37 -13.96 -0.34
CA TYR A 102 -17.43 -14.30 -1.77
C TYR A 102 -16.81 -15.65 -2.12
N GLY A 103 -16.06 -16.29 -1.21
CA GLY A 103 -15.36 -17.56 -1.43
C GLY A 103 -16.24 -18.80 -1.29
N ASP A 104 -16.87 -19.00 -0.12
CA ASP A 104 -17.55 -20.26 0.22
C ASP A 104 -19.09 -20.16 0.28
N GLN A 105 -19.66 -18.96 0.43
CA GLN A 105 -21.08 -18.78 0.78
C GLN A 105 -21.85 -17.79 -0.10
N PHE A 106 -21.34 -17.41 -1.27
CA PHE A 106 -21.98 -16.38 -2.09
C PHE A 106 -23.44 -16.76 -2.46
N ARG A 107 -24.40 -16.06 -1.85
CA ARG A 107 -25.84 -16.14 -2.15
C ARG A 107 -26.33 -14.75 -2.53
N CYS A 108 -26.67 -14.55 -3.80
CA CYS A 108 -27.39 -13.36 -4.23
C CYS A 108 -28.88 -13.54 -3.94
N ASP A 109 -29.35 -13.02 -2.80
CA ASP A 109 -30.78 -12.98 -2.48
C ASP A 109 -31.49 -11.75 -3.07
N ALA A 110 -30.77 -10.84 -3.74
CA ALA A 110 -31.31 -9.63 -4.36
C ALA A 110 -31.25 -9.68 -5.91
N GLU A 111 -32.30 -9.14 -6.56
CA GLU A 111 -32.47 -9.10 -8.03
C GLU A 111 -31.37 -8.33 -8.79
N LEU A 112 -30.59 -7.48 -8.11
CA LEU A 112 -29.47 -6.73 -8.66
C LEU A 112 -28.22 -6.89 -7.78
N CYS A 113 -27.53 -8.00 -8.00
CA CYS A 113 -26.30 -8.34 -7.30
C CYS A 113 -25.15 -8.23 -8.31
N MET A 114 -24.50 -7.07 -8.36
CA MET A 114 -23.31 -6.81 -9.19
C MET A 114 -22.08 -6.79 -8.28
N PRO A 115 -21.51 -7.95 -7.92
CA PRO A 115 -20.40 -8.04 -6.99
C PRO A 115 -19.16 -7.30 -7.51
N GLY A 116 -18.96 -7.25 -8.83
CA GLY A 116 -17.88 -6.47 -9.44
C GLY A 116 -18.01 -4.95 -9.27
N PHE A 117 -19.21 -4.39 -9.07
CA PHE A 117 -19.41 -2.94 -8.97
C PHE A 117 -18.86 -2.36 -7.66
N GLY A 118 -18.97 -3.12 -6.56
CA GLY A 118 -18.38 -2.75 -5.27
C GLY A 118 -16.86 -2.63 -5.34
N LEU A 119 -16.21 -3.48 -6.15
CA LEU A 119 -14.77 -3.40 -6.40
C LEU A 119 -14.38 -2.12 -7.13
N PHE A 120 -15.08 -1.74 -8.19
CA PHE A 120 -14.81 -0.50 -8.92
C PHE A 120 -14.89 0.73 -7.99
N LEU A 121 -15.96 0.81 -7.18
CA LEU A 121 -16.17 1.92 -6.24
C LEU A 121 -15.12 2.00 -5.13
N THR A 122 -14.40 0.92 -4.85
CA THR A 122 -13.43 0.88 -3.76
C THR A 122 -11.99 0.95 -4.27
N VAL A 123 -11.63 0.20 -5.32
CA VAL A 123 -10.24 0.05 -5.77
C VAL A 123 -9.67 1.31 -6.41
N VAL A 124 -10.40 1.97 -7.30
CA VAL A 124 -9.89 3.17 -8.00
C VAL A 124 -9.74 4.34 -7.02
N PRO A 125 -10.75 4.68 -6.19
CA PRO A 125 -10.58 5.71 -5.17
C PRO A 125 -9.48 5.37 -4.17
N PHE A 126 -9.35 4.11 -3.77
CA PHE A 126 -8.27 3.68 -2.88
C PHE A 126 -6.88 3.92 -3.49
N ALA A 127 -6.66 3.52 -4.74
CA ALA A 127 -5.39 3.74 -5.44
C ALA A 127 -5.02 5.23 -5.54
N ILE A 128 -6.02 6.07 -5.84
CA ILE A 128 -5.87 7.53 -5.90
C ILE A 128 -5.48 8.09 -4.52
N VAL A 129 -6.25 7.75 -3.48
CA VAL A 129 -6.02 8.24 -2.11
C VAL A 129 -4.65 7.83 -1.60
N VAL A 130 -4.25 6.57 -1.78
CA VAL A 130 -2.93 6.06 -1.37
C VAL A 130 -1.83 6.80 -2.12
N THR A 131 -1.96 7.01 -3.43
CA THR A 131 -0.98 7.75 -4.22
C THR A 131 -0.80 9.18 -3.69
N PHE A 132 -1.90 9.91 -3.47
CA PHE A 132 -1.84 11.26 -2.90
C PHE A 132 -1.27 11.28 -1.48
N ALA A 133 -1.62 10.30 -0.65
CA ALA A 133 -1.08 10.18 0.71
C ALA A 133 0.44 9.98 0.71
N VAL A 134 0.97 9.16 -0.22
CA VAL A 134 2.41 8.97 -0.38
C VAL A 134 3.08 10.25 -0.84
N LEU A 135 2.54 10.93 -1.86
CA LEU A 135 3.08 12.19 -2.36
C LEU A 135 3.07 13.27 -1.27
N GLY A 136 1.99 13.39 -0.50
CA GLY A 136 1.88 14.28 0.64
C GLY A 136 2.90 13.95 1.73
N SER A 137 3.09 12.66 2.05
CA SER A 137 4.11 12.21 3.00
C SER A 137 5.53 12.54 2.55
N ALA A 138 5.82 12.41 1.25
CA ALA A 138 7.09 12.78 0.65
C ALA A 138 7.32 14.29 0.73
N ALA A 139 6.34 15.10 0.33
CA ALA A 139 6.40 16.55 0.38
C ALA A 139 6.64 17.07 1.82
N PHE A 140 5.92 16.51 2.80
CA PHE A 140 6.11 16.86 4.21
C PHE A 140 7.51 16.49 4.72
N SER A 141 8.03 15.34 4.30
CA SER A 141 9.37 14.89 4.66
C SER A 141 10.47 15.79 4.07
N VAL A 142 10.26 16.34 2.87
CA VAL A 142 11.18 17.31 2.26
C VAL A 142 11.09 18.67 2.95
N ALA A 143 9.87 19.15 3.23
CA ALA A 143 9.64 20.43 3.89
C ALA A 143 10.26 20.49 5.29
N THR A 144 10.08 19.43 6.08
CA THR A 144 10.65 19.32 7.44
C THR A 144 12.18 19.32 7.43
N ARG A 145 12.82 18.54 6.54
CA ARG A 145 14.28 18.55 6.41
C ARG A 145 14.84 19.93 6.04
N ARG A 146 14.18 20.62 5.11
CA ARG A 146 14.60 21.99 4.74
C ARG A 146 14.52 22.93 5.94
N ALA A 147 13.43 22.90 6.70
CA ALA A 147 13.27 23.75 7.87
C ALA A 147 14.37 23.52 8.93
N ASP A 148 14.75 22.26 9.15
CA ASP A 148 15.84 21.89 10.07
C ASP A 148 17.18 22.50 9.60
N ASP A 149 17.50 22.40 8.30
CA ASP A 149 18.75 22.96 7.74
C ASP A 149 18.83 24.49 7.90
N TRP A 150 17.72 25.21 7.68
CA TRP A 150 17.65 26.66 7.86
C TRP A 150 17.87 27.07 9.32
N SER A 151 17.29 26.33 10.27
CA SER A 151 17.46 26.60 11.70
C SER A 151 18.93 26.44 12.15
N PHE A 152 19.63 25.44 11.62
CA PHE A 152 21.03 25.20 11.90
C PHE A 152 21.93 26.31 11.35
N GLN A 153 21.69 26.73 10.10
CA GLN A 153 22.43 27.85 9.50
C GLN A 153 22.21 29.16 10.26
N ALA A 154 20.97 29.46 10.67
CA ALA A 154 20.66 30.66 11.45
C ALA A 154 21.41 30.67 12.79
N SER A 155 21.46 29.53 13.50
CA SER A 155 22.22 29.41 14.76
C SER A 155 23.72 29.58 14.56
N SER A 156 24.29 29.06 13.47
CA SER A 156 25.74 29.15 13.20
C SER A 156 26.24 30.55 12.85
N ARG A 157 25.36 31.45 12.39
CA ARG A 157 25.70 32.85 12.10
C ARG A 157 25.57 33.77 13.31
N ALA A 158 24.92 33.31 14.38
CA ALA A 158 24.69 34.08 15.60
C ALA A 158 25.82 33.92 16.63
N THR A 159 26.79 33.03 16.37
CA THR A 159 28.01 32.78 17.15
C THR A 159 29.23 33.26 16.39
#